data_AF-A0A180FZE0-F1
#
_entry.id   AF-A0A180FZE0-F1
#
_cell.length_a   1.000
_cell.length_b   1.000
_cell.length_c   1.000
_cell.angle_alpha   90.00
_cell.angle_beta   90.00
_cell.angle_gamma   90.00
#
_symmetry.space_group_name_H-M   'P 1'
#
loop_
_entity.id
_entity.type
_entity.pdbx_description
1 polymer ?
#
loop_
_entity_poly.entity_id
_entity_poly.type
_entity_poly.pdbx_seq_one_letter_code
_entity_poly.pdbx_strand_id
1 'polypeptide(L)'
;MWQSAVVSSSAFVKALAAFLGPRSNQAMFARILVRTKKILNDGLQLSKVDLWANKCPRCFGPGLNEVKSNPNKPDVIIAMDGNFQQRHYAHASKDRPRDDQYPVDFLSPSQLNADVTAVESTKAVAVGIDPPCSDLHKAANDTRSGTSWEKCDDNGLFAGACQHDAPLLFANIFQTGEKLYYPVSIVRNIIDDFPSHKFGILYDLGCHLETHVRKRGLLDDRIDDLTFGTSVFHSFVHEWSCQVKYNPRLNPWWGLSDGEGLERLWSFFSQLVSALCVSTRLHRLTRLQAQADYYTQNLMEMTANWLFKRLVYATEVVRSSTSELSKLHAKENRFTPGQNYTNEFFEEQWRMEQEYHCRTNLTVKKQKIELGKLLCLKEALDTAWRNVVLTPEQALARATACATLTRKIADLRALVGDKLLTAVSGIETVEEQELLMKIWYNKTELRQKFLALLQEKQPL
;
A
#
# COMPACT_ATOMS: atom_id res chain seq x y z
N MET A 1 32.61 -22.31 -44.49
CA MET A 1 33.48 -22.32 -43.29
C MET A 1 32.71 -22.74 -42.03
N TRP A 2 31.99 -23.86 -42.08
CA TRP A 2 31.45 -24.51 -40.88
C TRP A 2 31.83 -25.99 -40.98
N GLN A 3 33.12 -26.26 -40.76
CA GLN A 3 33.64 -27.60 -40.55
C GLN A 3 33.97 -27.74 -39.07
N SER A 4 33.29 -28.70 -38.43
CA SER A 4 33.77 -29.50 -37.30
C SER A 4 34.71 -28.78 -36.31
N ALA A 5 34.21 -27.78 -35.58
CA ALA A 5 34.83 -27.44 -34.31
C ALA A 5 34.33 -28.47 -33.29
N VAL A 6 35.07 -29.57 -33.12
CA VAL A 6 34.93 -30.43 -31.96
C VAL A 6 35.34 -29.57 -30.78
N VAL A 7 34.37 -28.93 -30.11
CA VAL A 7 34.62 -28.33 -28.79
C VAL A 7 35.15 -29.49 -27.96
N SER A 8 36.44 -29.42 -27.59
CA SER A 8 37.08 -30.46 -26.79
C SER A 8 36.14 -30.79 -25.63
N SER A 9 35.74 -32.06 -25.54
CA SER A 9 34.89 -32.52 -24.44
C SER A 9 35.53 -32.17 -23.10
N SER A 10 36.86 -32.12 -23.01
CA SER A 10 37.57 -31.67 -21.81
C SER A 10 37.46 -30.16 -21.58
N ALA A 11 37.43 -29.32 -22.63
CA ALA A 11 37.25 -27.88 -22.50
C ALA A 11 35.80 -27.52 -22.14
N PHE A 12 34.82 -28.20 -22.74
CA PHE A 12 33.41 -28.07 -22.37
C PHE A 12 33.17 -28.58 -20.93
N VAL A 13 33.70 -29.74 -20.56
CA VAL A 13 33.57 -30.28 -19.20
C VAL A 13 34.34 -29.43 -18.19
N LYS A 14 35.51 -28.86 -18.52
CA LYS A 14 36.20 -27.90 -17.63
C LYS A 14 35.44 -26.59 -17.49
N ALA A 15 34.89 -26.04 -18.57
CA ALA A 15 34.05 -24.84 -18.50
C ALA A 15 32.77 -25.11 -17.71
N LEU A 16 32.13 -26.25 -17.93
CA LEU A 16 30.95 -26.69 -17.20
C LEU A 16 31.27 -26.97 -15.73
N ALA A 17 32.42 -27.60 -15.42
CA ALA A 17 32.86 -27.84 -14.04
C ALA A 17 33.35 -26.56 -13.34
N ALA A 18 33.94 -25.60 -14.04
CA ALA A 18 34.27 -24.27 -13.52
C ALA A 18 33.02 -23.41 -13.32
N PHE A 19 31.99 -23.61 -14.14
CA PHE A 19 30.68 -22.97 -14.01
C PHE A 19 29.83 -23.61 -12.90
N LEU A 20 29.83 -24.93 -12.79
CA LEU A 20 29.05 -25.71 -11.83
C LEU A 20 29.76 -25.86 -10.48
N GLY A 21 31.09 -25.92 -10.41
CA GLY A 21 31.87 -26.17 -9.19
C GLY A 21 31.67 -25.11 -8.10
N PRO A 22 31.73 -23.80 -8.40
CA PRO A 22 31.37 -22.76 -7.44
C PRO A 22 29.89 -22.84 -7.04
N ARG A 23 29.00 -23.24 -7.96
CA ARG A 23 27.54 -23.30 -7.74
C ARG A 23 27.11 -24.52 -6.93
N SER A 24 27.77 -25.67 -7.11
CA SER A 24 27.55 -26.89 -6.33
C SER A 24 28.07 -26.72 -4.90
N ASN A 25 29.22 -26.08 -4.74
CA ASN A 25 29.76 -25.71 -3.42
C ASN A 25 28.90 -24.64 -2.74
N GLN A 26 28.37 -23.65 -3.46
CA GLN A 26 27.44 -22.66 -2.92
C GLN A 26 26.12 -23.31 -2.46
N ALA A 27 25.56 -24.26 -3.22
CA ALA A 27 24.35 -24.97 -2.83
C ALA A 27 24.58 -25.87 -1.59
N MET A 28 25.72 -26.57 -1.51
CA MET A 28 26.09 -27.33 -0.31
C MET A 28 26.36 -26.41 0.88
N PHE A 29 27.07 -25.30 0.68
CA PHE A 29 27.35 -24.32 1.72
C PHE A 29 26.08 -23.68 2.26
N ALA A 30 25.13 -23.28 1.40
CA ALA A 30 23.83 -22.78 1.82
C ALA A 30 23.05 -23.81 2.66
N ARG A 31 23.07 -25.10 2.26
CA ARG A 31 22.46 -26.18 3.05
C ARG A 31 23.16 -26.41 4.38
N ILE A 32 24.49 -26.26 4.43
CA ILE A 32 25.27 -26.32 5.68
C ILE A 32 24.85 -25.17 6.58
N LEU A 33 24.81 -23.93 6.10
CA LEU A 33 24.38 -22.77 6.88
C LEU A 33 22.97 -22.94 7.45
N VAL A 34 22.00 -23.40 6.64
CA VAL A 34 20.64 -23.69 7.09
C VAL A 34 20.62 -24.75 8.18
N ARG A 35 21.38 -25.85 8.00
CA ARG A 35 21.48 -26.91 9.02
C ARG A 35 22.17 -26.43 10.30
N THR A 36 23.22 -25.63 10.19
CA THR A 36 23.92 -25.04 11.34
C THR A 36 22.99 -24.13 12.12
N LYS A 37 22.25 -23.23 11.44
CA LYS A 37 21.24 -22.38 12.10
C LYS A 37 20.18 -23.23 12.78
N LYS A 38 19.68 -24.29 12.13
CA LYS A 38 18.71 -25.19 12.72
C LYS A 38 19.26 -25.87 13.99
N ILE A 39 20.45 -26.46 13.92
CA ILE A 39 21.09 -27.10 15.08
C ILE A 39 21.31 -26.11 16.21
N LEU A 40 21.72 -24.87 15.90
CA LEU A 40 21.91 -23.81 16.88
C LEU A 40 20.58 -23.44 17.55
N ASN A 41 19.53 -23.22 16.77
CA ASN A 41 18.21 -22.87 17.28
C ASN A 41 17.63 -24.00 18.15
N ASP A 42 17.71 -25.25 17.67
CA ASP A 42 17.23 -26.44 18.39
C ASP A 42 18.04 -26.66 19.68
N GLY A 43 19.37 -26.48 19.61
CA GLY A 43 20.27 -26.68 20.75
C GLY A 43 20.19 -25.59 21.82
N LEU A 44 19.97 -24.33 21.42
CA LEU A 44 19.77 -23.20 22.33
C LEU A 44 18.33 -23.09 22.84
N GLN A 45 17.40 -23.91 22.30
CA GLN A 45 15.97 -23.88 22.65
C GLN A 45 15.35 -22.48 22.50
N LEU A 46 15.73 -21.78 21.43
CA LEU A 46 15.27 -20.41 21.19
C LEU A 46 13.74 -20.37 21.06
N SER A 47 13.10 -19.47 21.80
CA SER A 47 11.68 -19.19 21.64
C SER A 47 11.43 -18.49 20.30
N LYS A 48 10.16 -18.43 19.87
CA LYS A 48 9.80 -17.65 18.67
C LYS A 48 10.19 -16.18 18.79
N VAL A 49 10.05 -15.59 19.98
CA VAL A 49 10.47 -14.21 20.26
C VAL A 49 11.98 -14.06 20.08
N ASP A 50 12.78 -15.03 20.53
CA ASP A 50 14.24 -15.01 20.32
C ASP A 50 14.60 -15.11 18.83
N LEU A 51 13.85 -15.86 18.03
CA LEU A 51 14.04 -15.94 16.59
C LEU A 51 13.73 -14.61 15.90
N TRP A 52 12.68 -13.91 16.32
CA TRP A 52 12.37 -12.55 15.87
C TRP A 52 13.46 -11.56 16.29
N ALA A 53 13.92 -11.63 17.54
CA ALA A 53 15.01 -10.81 18.05
C ALA A 53 16.30 -11.04 17.26
N ASN A 54 16.60 -12.28 16.86
CA ASN A 54 17.75 -12.59 16.01
C ASN A 54 17.66 -11.97 14.61
N LYS A 55 16.45 -11.79 14.06
CA LYS A 55 16.27 -11.06 12.79
C LYS A 55 16.45 -9.57 12.96
N CYS A 56 15.79 -8.99 13.98
CA CYS A 56 15.87 -7.57 14.26
C CYS A 56 15.82 -7.32 15.77
N PRO A 57 16.99 -7.23 16.44
CA PRO A 57 17.04 -7.02 17.89
C PRO A 57 16.40 -5.70 18.32
N ARG A 58 16.34 -4.72 17.41
CA ARG A 58 15.74 -3.40 17.67
C ARG A 58 14.22 -3.40 17.64
N CYS A 59 13.59 -4.34 16.94
CA CYS A 59 12.13 -4.44 16.90
C CYS A 59 11.60 -5.45 17.91
N PHE A 60 12.32 -6.55 18.11
CA PHE A 60 11.82 -7.72 18.83
C PHE A 60 12.72 -8.16 19.98
N GLY A 61 13.83 -7.46 20.20
CA GLY A 61 14.63 -7.65 21.40
C GLY A 61 13.95 -7.07 22.64
N PRO A 62 14.49 -7.34 23.83
CA PRO A 62 13.87 -6.91 25.07
C PRO A 62 13.94 -5.37 25.22
N GLY A 63 12.80 -4.73 25.43
CA GLY A 63 12.66 -3.29 25.67
C GLY A 63 13.10 -2.85 27.07
N LEU A 64 14.27 -3.31 27.53
CA LEU A 64 14.79 -2.97 28.87
C LEU A 64 15.00 -1.45 28.95
N ASN A 65 14.32 -0.82 29.92
CA ASN A 65 14.35 0.63 30.16
C ASN A 65 13.76 1.48 29.02
N GLU A 66 12.97 0.90 28.11
CA GLU A 66 12.28 1.70 27.10
C GLU A 66 11.13 2.48 27.74
N VAL A 67 11.21 3.81 27.66
CA VAL A 67 10.13 4.71 28.07
C VAL A 67 9.43 5.21 26.82
N LYS A 68 8.23 4.69 26.55
CA LYS A 68 7.39 5.20 25.48
C LYS A 68 6.96 6.63 25.80
N SER A 69 7.11 7.54 24.83
CA SER A 69 6.56 8.89 24.92
C SER A 69 5.03 8.90 24.96
N ASN A 70 4.39 7.87 24.41
CA ASN A 70 2.95 7.68 24.46
C ASN A 70 2.58 6.18 24.38
N PRO A 71 1.61 5.68 25.17
CA PRO A 71 1.16 4.28 25.12
C PRO A 71 0.56 3.85 23.77
N ASN A 72 0.11 4.78 22.93
CA ASN A 72 -0.43 4.51 21.60
C ASN A 72 0.64 4.44 20.51
N LYS A 73 1.89 4.79 20.82
CA LYS A 73 3.00 4.61 19.88
C LYS A 73 3.21 3.11 19.62
N PRO A 74 3.25 2.67 18.36
CA PRO A 74 3.59 1.30 18.01
C PRO A 74 4.97 0.91 18.54
N ASP A 75 5.08 -0.33 19.00
CA ASP A 75 6.36 -0.98 19.33
C ASP A 75 7.12 -1.32 18.05
N VAL A 76 6.39 -1.83 17.05
CA VAL A 76 6.96 -2.28 15.78
C VAL A 76 6.17 -1.68 14.64
N ILE A 77 6.88 -1.14 13.65
CA ILE A 77 6.30 -0.74 12.36
C ILE A 77 6.71 -1.75 11.30
N ILE A 78 5.73 -2.25 10.56
CA ILE A 78 5.86 -3.23 9.48
C ILE A 78 5.44 -2.55 8.18
N ALA A 79 6.36 -2.47 7.22
CA ALA A 79 6.08 -2.14 5.84
C ALA A 79 5.70 -3.40 5.08
N MET A 80 4.71 -3.34 4.19
CA MET A 80 4.28 -4.47 3.35
C MET A 80 4.11 -4.04 1.90
N ASP A 81 4.45 -4.93 0.97
CA ASP A 81 4.36 -4.69 -0.46
C ASP A 81 4.41 -6.00 -1.27
N GLY A 82 3.84 -5.96 -2.48
CA GLY A 82 3.78 -7.04 -3.45
C GLY A 82 4.62 -6.79 -4.70
N ASN A 83 5.59 -7.67 -4.96
CA ASN A 83 6.42 -7.60 -6.17
C ASN A 83 6.03 -8.66 -7.22
N PHE A 84 5.43 -8.19 -8.31
CA PHE A 84 4.99 -9.01 -9.46
C PHE A 84 6.07 -9.30 -10.51
N GLN A 85 7.30 -8.80 -10.34
CA GLN A 85 8.45 -9.21 -11.15
C GLN A 85 8.98 -10.56 -10.67
N GLN A 86 8.80 -10.91 -9.39
CA GLN A 86 9.23 -12.17 -8.77
C GLN A 86 8.36 -13.37 -9.17
N ARG A 87 8.05 -13.51 -10.46
CA ARG A 87 7.21 -14.59 -10.99
C ARG A 87 7.94 -15.93 -10.99
N HIS A 88 7.18 -17.01 -11.07
CA HIS A 88 7.67 -18.35 -11.37
C HIS A 88 6.82 -18.94 -12.49
N TYR A 89 7.47 -19.54 -13.48
CA TYR A 89 6.77 -20.14 -14.60
C TYR A 89 6.29 -21.55 -14.26
N ALA A 90 5.02 -21.84 -14.55
CA ALA A 90 4.43 -23.15 -14.29
C ALA A 90 5.10 -24.30 -15.06
N HIS A 91 5.80 -24.00 -16.17
CA HIS A 91 6.54 -24.99 -16.95
C HIS A 91 7.98 -25.21 -16.45
N ALA A 92 8.48 -24.35 -15.55
CA ALA A 92 9.84 -24.45 -15.04
C ALA A 92 10.06 -25.71 -14.18
N SER A 93 9.01 -26.13 -13.46
CA SER A 93 9.04 -27.33 -12.64
C SER A 93 7.62 -27.81 -12.31
N LYS A 94 7.51 -29.11 -11.99
CA LYS A 94 6.27 -29.75 -11.50
C LYS A 94 6.32 -30.07 -10.01
N ASP A 95 7.38 -29.64 -9.31
CA ASP A 95 7.51 -29.85 -7.88
C ASP A 95 6.38 -29.12 -7.14
N ARG A 96 5.92 -29.71 -6.03
CA ARG A 96 4.93 -29.12 -5.13
C ARG A 96 5.52 -29.18 -3.73
N PRO A 97 6.28 -28.16 -3.31
CA PRO A 97 6.89 -28.16 -1.98
C PRO A 97 5.80 -28.35 -0.93
N ARG A 98 6.00 -29.33 -0.05
CA ARG A 98 5.16 -29.54 1.13
C ARG A 98 5.48 -28.46 2.17
N ASP A 99 4.57 -28.25 3.12
CA ASP A 99 4.74 -27.24 4.16
C ASP A 99 6.04 -27.42 4.98
N ASP A 100 6.46 -28.66 5.25
CA ASP A 100 7.72 -28.96 5.95
C ASP A 100 8.98 -28.58 5.16
N GLN A 101 8.83 -28.25 3.87
CA GLN A 101 9.91 -27.84 2.98
C GLN A 101 9.95 -26.32 2.76
N TYR A 102 8.95 -25.58 3.25
CA TYR A 102 8.96 -24.12 3.17
C TYR A 102 10.05 -23.56 4.10
N PRO A 103 10.84 -22.56 3.64
CA PRO A 103 11.75 -21.86 4.53
C PRO A 103 11.00 -21.14 5.66
N VAL A 104 11.68 -20.92 6.78
CA VAL A 104 11.10 -20.37 8.01
C VAL A 104 10.40 -19.02 7.84
N ASP A 105 10.86 -18.18 6.89
CA ASP A 105 10.26 -16.86 6.68
C ASP A 105 9.21 -16.87 5.57
N PHE A 106 8.89 -18.02 5.00
CA PHE A 106 7.84 -18.15 4.00
C PHE A 106 6.59 -18.75 4.63
N LEU A 107 5.48 -18.03 4.53
CA LEU A 107 4.17 -18.55 4.84
C LEU A 107 3.82 -19.67 3.87
N SER A 108 3.64 -20.86 4.42
CA SER A 108 3.16 -22.04 3.70
C SER A 108 1.68 -21.91 3.35
N PRO A 109 1.17 -22.67 2.36
CA PRO A 109 -0.25 -22.67 2.02
C PRO A 109 -1.16 -22.95 3.22
N SER A 110 -0.79 -23.85 4.14
CA SER A 110 -1.61 -24.12 5.33
C SER A 110 -1.70 -22.93 6.28
N GLN A 111 -0.62 -22.16 6.44
CA GLN A 111 -0.61 -20.94 7.26
C GLN A 111 -1.49 -19.85 6.66
N LEU A 112 -1.69 -19.83 5.34
CA LEU A 112 -2.58 -18.89 4.66
C LEU A 112 -4.05 -19.34 4.68
N ASN A 113 -4.33 -20.65 4.77
CA ASN A 113 -5.68 -21.20 4.58
C ASN A 113 -6.75 -20.61 5.51
N ALA A 114 -6.39 -20.34 6.77
CA ALA A 114 -7.32 -19.76 7.74
C ALA A 114 -7.77 -18.36 7.28
N ASP A 115 -6.82 -17.50 6.92
CA ASP A 115 -7.12 -16.15 6.46
C ASP A 115 -7.74 -16.13 5.04
N VAL A 116 -7.39 -17.08 4.17
CA VAL A 116 -8.08 -17.29 2.88
C VAL A 116 -9.56 -17.61 3.13
N THR A 117 -9.85 -18.52 4.06
CA THR A 117 -11.23 -18.92 4.39
C THR A 117 -11.99 -17.76 5.04
N ALA A 118 -11.37 -17.03 5.97
CA ALA A 118 -11.95 -15.85 6.61
C ALA A 118 -12.25 -14.74 5.59
N VAL A 119 -11.36 -14.53 4.62
CA VAL A 119 -11.60 -13.59 3.52
C VAL A 119 -12.73 -14.11 2.63
N GLU A 120 -12.69 -15.33 2.10
CA GLU A 120 -13.76 -15.76 1.18
C GLU A 120 -15.15 -15.83 1.85
N SER A 121 -15.24 -16.23 3.13
CA SER A 121 -16.50 -16.25 3.88
C SER A 121 -17.10 -14.86 4.11
N THR A 122 -16.26 -13.82 4.21
CA THR A 122 -16.68 -12.42 4.45
C THR A 122 -16.87 -11.62 3.16
N LYS A 123 -16.83 -12.28 2.00
CA LYS A 123 -16.91 -11.61 0.68
C LYS A 123 -18.24 -10.89 0.45
N ALA A 124 -19.34 -11.42 0.98
CA ALA A 124 -20.64 -10.75 0.91
C ALA A 124 -20.65 -9.42 1.69
N VAL A 125 -19.95 -9.37 2.82
CA VAL A 125 -19.79 -8.14 3.64
C VAL A 125 -18.91 -7.11 2.95
N ALA A 126 -18.03 -7.56 2.04
CA ALA A 126 -17.18 -6.66 1.25
C ALA A 126 -17.96 -5.86 0.18
N VAL A 127 -19.19 -6.24 -0.14
CA VAL A 127 -20.02 -5.55 -1.15
C VAL A 127 -20.35 -4.14 -0.66
N GLY A 128 -20.03 -3.13 -1.48
CA GLY A 128 -20.25 -1.72 -1.14
C GLY A 128 -19.16 -1.10 -0.25
N ILE A 129 -18.09 -1.83 0.07
CA ILE A 129 -16.89 -1.23 0.64
C ILE A 129 -16.18 -0.43 -0.47
N ASP A 130 -16.42 0.88 -0.51
CA ASP A 130 -15.74 1.83 -1.38
C ASP A 130 -14.85 2.78 -0.55
N PRO A 131 -13.61 2.36 -0.21
CA PRO A 131 -12.69 3.23 0.52
C PRO A 131 -12.30 4.44 -0.36
N PRO A 132 -11.82 5.54 0.25
CA PRO A 132 -11.64 6.86 -0.39
C PRO A 132 -10.74 6.93 -1.65
N CYS A 133 -10.15 5.84 -2.11
CA CYS A 133 -9.18 5.81 -3.22
C CYS A 133 -9.35 4.61 -4.16
N SER A 134 -10.51 3.95 -4.16
CA SER A 134 -10.67 2.67 -4.87
C SER A 134 -10.58 2.76 -6.40
N ASP A 135 -10.93 3.92 -6.96
CA ASP A 135 -11.03 4.09 -8.41
C ASP A 135 -9.65 4.31 -9.08
N LEU A 136 -8.68 4.93 -8.38
CA LEU A 136 -7.30 5.15 -8.86
C LEU A 136 -6.48 3.85 -8.88
N HIS A 137 -6.64 3.00 -7.86
CA HIS A 137 -5.89 1.75 -7.73
C HIS A 137 -6.43 0.61 -8.62
N LYS A 138 -7.72 0.62 -8.94
CA LYS A 138 -8.31 -0.29 -9.94
C LYS A 138 -7.66 -0.09 -11.32
N ALA A 139 -7.44 1.16 -11.74
CA ALA A 139 -6.85 1.46 -13.05
C ALA A 139 -5.41 0.95 -13.22
N ALA A 140 -4.60 0.96 -12.15
CA ALA A 140 -3.24 0.43 -12.16
C ALA A 140 -3.20 -1.12 -12.17
N ASN A 141 -4.15 -1.78 -11.50
CA ASN A 141 -4.24 -3.24 -11.49
C ASN A 141 -4.92 -3.82 -12.75
N ASP A 142 -5.89 -3.11 -13.35
CA ASP A 142 -6.64 -3.57 -14.53
C ASP A 142 -5.81 -3.60 -15.82
N THR A 143 -4.66 -2.91 -15.88
CA THR A 143 -3.71 -3.03 -17.00
C THR A 143 -2.99 -4.38 -17.04
N ARG A 144 -3.11 -5.22 -16.00
CA ARG A 144 -2.51 -6.57 -15.92
C ARG A 144 -3.58 -7.65 -16.07
N SER A 145 -4.08 -7.84 -17.29
CA SER A 145 -5.11 -8.82 -17.63
C SER A 145 -4.76 -10.25 -17.22
N GLY A 146 -5.79 -11.08 -16.97
CA GLY A 146 -5.67 -12.51 -16.63
C GLY A 146 -4.77 -13.33 -17.56
N THR A 147 -4.70 -12.96 -18.85
CA THR A 147 -3.87 -13.62 -19.86
C THR A 147 -2.36 -13.41 -19.68
N SER A 148 -1.95 -12.38 -18.92
CA SER A 148 -0.53 -12.14 -18.56
C SER A 148 0.01 -13.15 -17.55
N TRP A 149 -0.85 -13.97 -16.95
CA TRP A 149 -0.54 -14.83 -15.80
C TRP A 149 -0.69 -16.32 -16.08
N GLU A 150 -1.31 -16.73 -17.19
CA GLU A 150 -1.64 -18.13 -17.49
C GLU A 150 -0.42 -19.06 -17.53
N LYS A 151 0.78 -18.51 -17.76
CA LYS A 151 2.04 -19.28 -17.81
C LYS A 151 2.78 -19.33 -16.47
N CYS A 152 2.26 -18.66 -15.43
CA CYS A 152 2.87 -18.57 -14.11
C CYS A 152 2.04 -19.35 -13.08
N ASP A 153 2.71 -20.04 -12.17
CA ASP A 153 2.10 -20.62 -10.98
C ASP A 153 2.24 -19.65 -9.79
N ASP A 154 3.40 -19.03 -9.60
CA ASP A 154 3.56 -17.87 -8.73
C ASP A 154 3.61 -16.58 -9.59
N ASN A 155 2.66 -15.68 -9.39
CA ASN A 155 2.55 -14.38 -10.07
C ASN A 155 3.44 -13.30 -9.44
N GLY A 156 4.00 -13.57 -8.27
CA GLY A 156 4.82 -12.60 -7.55
C GLY A 156 5.17 -13.07 -6.15
N LEU A 157 5.72 -12.14 -5.38
CA LEU A 157 6.13 -12.32 -3.99
C LEU A 157 5.58 -11.16 -3.16
N PHE A 158 4.83 -11.45 -2.11
CA PHE A 158 4.40 -10.48 -1.12
C PHE A 158 5.30 -10.59 0.11
N ALA A 159 5.63 -9.49 0.77
CA ALA A 159 6.47 -9.52 1.96
C ALA A 159 6.09 -8.45 2.98
N GLY A 160 6.57 -8.67 4.21
CA GLY A 160 6.64 -7.67 5.27
C GLY A 160 8.08 -7.43 5.68
N ALA A 161 8.45 -6.18 5.95
CA ALA A 161 9.75 -5.78 6.51
C ALA A 161 9.54 -4.83 7.69
N CYS A 162 10.44 -4.83 8.68
CA CYS A 162 10.34 -3.87 9.78
C CYS A 162 10.87 -2.48 9.37
N GLN A 163 10.66 -1.46 10.20
CA GLN A 163 11.19 -0.09 9.99
C GLN A 163 12.72 0.01 9.85
N HIS A 164 13.46 -1.06 10.16
CA HIS A 164 14.91 -1.17 9.96
C HIS A 164 15.28 -1.87 8.65
N ASP A 165 14.33 -2.00 7.73
CA ASP A 165 14.43 -2.66 6.42
C ASP A 165 14.68 -4.18 6.47
N ALA A 166 14.69 -4.79 7.66
CA ALA A 166 14.87 -6.23 7.79
C ALA A 166 13.60 -6.98 7.33
N PRO A 167 13.69 -7.86 6.31
CA PRO A 167 12.58 -8.70 5.90
C PRO A 167 12.12 -9.62 7.04
N LEU A 168 10.81 -9.77 7.19
CA LEU A 168 10.18 -10.52 8.27
C LEU A 168 9.55 -11.81 7.77
N LEU A 169 8.57 -11.71 6.88
CA LEU A 169 7.84 -12.84 6.29
C LEU A 169 7.60 -12.58 4.80
N PHE A 170 7.48 -13.67 4.05
CA PHE A 170 7.19 -13.73 2.64
C PHE A 170 5.98 -14.63 2.38
N ALA A 171 5.21 -14.31 1.34
CA ALA A 171 4.15 -15.17 0.83
C ALA A 171 4.21 -15.18 -0.71
N ASN A 172 4.09 -16.35 -1.32
CA ASN A 172 3.95 -16.44 -2.76
C ASN A 172 2.58 -15.93 -3.18
N ILE A 173 2.55 -15.05 -4.19
CA ILE A 173 1.30 -14.65 -4.83
C ILE A 173 0.92 -15.74 -5.83
N PHE A 174 0.22 -16.77 -5.37
CA PHE A 174 -0.08 -17.96 -6.18
C PHE A 174 -1.30 -17.74 -7.07
N GLN A 175 -1.11 -17.83 -8.40
CA GLN A 175 -2.15 -17.76 -9.46
C GLN A 175 -3.23 -16.67 -9.30
N THR A 176 -2.91 -15.61 -8.56
CA THR A 176 -3.84 -14.55 -8.18
C THR A 176 -3.15 -13.20 -8.36
N GLY A 177 -3.92 -12.12 -8.26
CA GLY A 177 -3.36 -10.81 -7.93
C GLY A 177 -3.04 -10.71 -6.43
N GLU A 178 -2.64 -9.53 -5.98
CA GLU A 178 -2.46 -9.26 -4.56
C GLU A 178 -3.83 -9.28 -3.85
N LYS A 179 -4.01 -10.25 -2.96
CA LYS A 179 -5.25 -10.47 -2.22
C LYS A 179 -5.11 -10.00 -0.78
N LEU A 180 -6.24 -9.61 -0.18
CA LEU A 180 -6.31 -9.14 1.20
C LEU A 180 -5.74 -10.13 2.24
N TYR A 181 -5.80 -11.44 1.98
CA TYR A 181 -5.31 -12.42 2.94
C TYR A 181 -3.77 -12.39 3.08
N TYR A 182 -2.99 -11.90 2.11
CA TYR A 182 -1.52 -11.84 2.26
C TYR A 182 -1.08 -10.88 3.37
N PRO A 183 -1.47 -9.58 3.36
CA PRO A 183 -1.13 -8.67 4.46
C PRO A 183 -1.74 -9.13 5.78
N VAL A 184 -2.98 -9.64 5.79
CA VAL A 184 -3.62 -10.15 7.01
C VAL A 184 -2.84 -11.33 7.61
N SER A 185 -2.39 -12.27 6.79
CA SER A 185 -1.64 -13.44 7.27
C SER A 185 -0.27 -13.05 7.83
N ILE A 186 0.44 -12.13 7.17
CA ILE A 186 1.73 -11.63 7.68
C ILE A 186 1.53 -10.94 9.03
N VAL A 187 0.54 -10.05 9.14
CA VAL A 187 0.24 -9.35 10.40
C VAL A 187 -0.10 -10.36 11.49
N ARG A 188 -1.05 -11.28 11.25
CA ARG A 188 -1.47 -12.29 12.23
C ARG A 188 -0.30 -13.11 12.77
N ASN A 189 0.51 -13.67 11.87
CA ASN A 189 1.64 -14.54 12.24
C ASN A 189 2.70 -13.81 13.07
N ILE A 190 2.81 -12.47 12.97
CA ILE A 190 3.74 -11.68 13.78
C ILE A 190 3.09 -11.30 15.11
N ILE A 191 1.88 -10.75 15.12
CA ILE A 191 1.27 -10.21 16.34
C ILE A 191 0.91 -11.28 17.37
N ASP A 192 0.67 -12.52 16.94
CA ASP A 192 0.37 -13.66 17.82
C ASP A 192 1.55 -13.99 18.75
N ASP A 193 2.78 -13.74 18.29
CA ASP A 193 3.99 -13.95 19.09
C ASP A 193 4.26 -12.78 20.07
N PHE A 194 3.52 -11.66 19.97
CA PHE A 194 3.70 -10.44 20.76
C PHE A 194 2.35 -9.87 21.25
N PRO A 195 1.68 -10.53 22.21
CA PRO A 195 0.32 -10.16 22.64
C PRO A 195 0.21 -8.79 23.31
N SER A 196 1.31 -8.24 23.85
CA SER A 196 1.34 -6.94 24.53
C SER A 196 1.79 -5.79 23.64
N HIS A 197 2.17 -6.06 22.38
CA HIS A 197 2.75 -5.05 21.50
C HIS A 197 1.69 -4.42 20.60
N LYS A 198 1.87 -3.13 20.32
CA LYS A 198 1.14 -2.39 19.30
C LYS A 198 1.94 -2.35 18.01
N PHE A 199 1.25 -2.42 16.88
CA PHE A 199 1.87 -2.50 15.56
C PHE A 199 1.39 -1.39 14.63
N GLY A 200 2.34 -0.76 13.95
CA GLY A 200 2.08 0.18 12.88
C GLY A 200 2.25 -0.54 11.53
N ILE A 201 1.26 -0.45 10.66
CA ILE A 201 1.25 -1.10 9.36
C ILE A 201 1.35 -0.04 8.27
N LEU A 202 2.46 -0.03 7.53
CA LEU A 202 2.66 0.79 6.34
C LEU A 202 2.48 -0.07 5.10
N TYR A 203 1.56 0.33 4.24
CA TYR A 203 1.24 -0.40 3.02
C TYR A 203 0.63 0.56 2.01
N ASP A 204 0.96 0.42 0.73
CA ASP A 204 0.39 1.21 -0.36
C ASP A 204 -1.14 1.29 -0.27
N LEU A 205 -1.78 0.16 0.02
CA LEU A 205 -3.22 0.06 0.20
C LEU A 205 -3.62 0.05 1.69
N GLY A 206 -2.85 0.69 2.57
CA GLY A 206 -3.10 0.74 4.02
C GLY A 206 -4.50 1.26 4.37
N CYS A 207 -5.00 2.26 3.62
CA CYS A 207 -6.36 2.77 3.81
C CYS A 207 -7.46 1.78 3.42
N HIS A 208 -7.21 0.96 2.40
CA HIS A 208 -8.08 -0.14 2.01
C HIS A 208 -8.01 -1.27 3.04
N LEU A 209 -6.81 -1.60 3.48
CA LEU A 209 -6.54 -2.65 4.45
C LEU A 209 -7.31 -2.38 5.75
N GLU A 210 -7.17 -1.20 6.36
CA GLU A 210 -7.92 -0.86 7.58
C GLU A 210 -9.44 -1.02 7.37
N THR A 211 -9.96 -0.45 6.28
CA THR A 211 -11.40 -0.47 5.99
C THR A 211 -11.92 -1.90 5.85
N HIS A 212 -11.19 -2.75 5.12
CA HIS A 212 -11.58 -4.13 4.92
C HIS A 212 -11.43 -4.96 6.18
N VAL A 213 -10.33 -4.80 6.92
CA VAL A 213 -10.05 -5.52 8.16
C VAL A 213 -11.17 -5.25 9.17
N ARG A 214 -11.48 -3.97 9.44
CA ARG A 214 -12.55 -3.58 10.36
C ARG A 214 -13.95 -4.02 9.92
N LYS A 215 -14.32 -3.79 8.65
CA LYS A 215 -15.69 -4.10 8.20
C LYS A 215 -15.96 -5.59 8.05
N ARG A 216 -14.93 -6.39 7.79
CA ARG A 216 -15.07 -7.83 7.55
C ARG A 216 -14.75 -8.66 8.79
N GLY A 217 -14.42 -8.02 9.90
CA GLY A 217 -14.10 -8.70 11.14
C GLY A 217 -12.78 -9.48 11.11
N LEU A 218 -11.80 -9.00 10.33
CA LEU A 218 -10.49 -9.64 10.26
C LEU A 218 -9.61 -9.04 11.36
N LEU A 219 -8.86 -9.86 12.08
CA LEU A 219 -7.99 -9.41 13.20
C LEU A 219 -8.74 -8.68 14.32
N ASP A 220 -10.05 -8.89 14.48
CA ASP A 220 -10.89 -8.19 15.46
C ASP A 220 -10.39 -8.32 16.89
N ASP A 221 -9.75 -9.44 17.20
CA ASP A 221 -9.15 -9.73 18.50
C ASP A 221 -7.99 -8.79 18.86
N ARG A 222 -7.36 -8.15 17.87
CA ARG A 222 -6.17 -7.31 18.03
C ARG A 222 -6.26 -5.98 17.28
N ILE A 223 -7.41 -5.62 16.72
CA ILE A 223 -7.53 -4.46 15.82
C ILE A 223 -7.20 -3.13 16.50
N ASP A 224 -7.43 -3.01 17.81
CA ASP A 224 -7.14 -1.81 18.59
C ASP A 224 -5.63 -1.63 18.88
N ASP A 225 -4.84 -2.70 18.70
CA ASP A 225 -3.38 -2.65 18.76
C ASP A 225 -2.76 -2.29 17.40
N LEU A 226 -3.55 -2.15 16.34
CA LEU A 226 -3.09 -1.87 14.98
C LEU A 226 -3.34 -0.41 14.59
N THR A 227 -2.30 0.24 14.08
CA THR A 227 -2.41 1.53 13.39
C THR A 227 -2.04 1.35 11.92
N PHE A 228 -2.80 1.95 11.01
CA PHE A 228 -2.59 1.79 9.56
C PHE A 228 -2.15 3.11 8.94
N GLY A 229 -1.23 3.02 7.98
CA GLY A 229 -0.72 4.14 7.20
C GLY A 229 -0.33 3.71 5.79
N THR A 230 -0.10 4.69 4.93
CA THR A 230 0.36 4.48 3.55
C THR A 230 1.84 4.84 3.45
N SER A 231 2.64 4.02 2.75
CA SER A 231 4.05 4.33 2.49
C SER A 231 4.20 5.76 1.91
N VAL A 232 5.23 6.49 2.32
CA VAL A 232 5.28 7.95 2.14
C VAL A 232 5.29 8.35 0.66
N PHE A 233 6.01 7.64 -0.22
CA PHE A 233 5.98 7.98 -1.64
C PHE A 233 4.61 7.69 -2.26
N HIS A 234 3.98 6.60 -1.84
CA HIS A 234 2.69 6.17 -2.33
C HIS A 234 1.55 7.03 -1.78
N SER A 235 1.71 7.67 -0.63
CA SER A 235 0.68 8.52 -0.03
C SER A 235 0.21 9.66 -0.95
N PHE A 236 1.11 10.22 -1.79
CA PHE A 236 0.77 11.36 -2.65
C PHE A 236 -0.16 11.00 -3.81
N VAL A 237 -0.26 9.73 -4.21
CA VAL A 237 -1.20 9.31 -5.26
C VAL A 237 -2.62 9.08 -4.71
N HIS A 238 -2.80 9.15 -3.39
CA HIS A 238 -4.10 9.05 -2.75
C HIS A 238 -4.83 10.40 -2.72
N GLU A 239 -6.17 10.35 -2.59
CA GLU A 239 -6.95 11.56 -2.38
C GLU A 239 -6.55 12.28 -1.09
N TRP A 240 -6.72 13.61 -1.06
CA TRP A 240 -6.30 14.43 0.08
C TRP A 240 -6.89 13.97 1.43
N SER A 241 -8.18 13.57 1.47
CA SER A 241 -8.80 13.02 2.67
C SER A 241 -8.10 11.75 3.18
N CYS A 242 -7.63 10.91 2.26
CA CYS A 242 -6.85 9.72 2.58
C CYS A 242 -5.44 10.10 3.04
N GLN A 243 -4.80 11.10 2.43
CA GLN A 243 -3.51 11.60 2.90
C GLN A 243 -3.59 12.12 4.33
N VAL A 244 -4.60 12.94 4.65
CA VAL A 244 -4.82 13.46 5.99
C VAL A 244 -4.91 12.34 7.02
N LYS A 245 -5.59 11.22 6.73
CA LYS A 245 -5.78 10.11 7.66
C LYS A 245 -4.62 9.09 7.71
N TYR A 246 -3.95 8.83 6.58
CA TYR A 246 -3.02 7.70 6.46
C TYR A 246 -1.58 8.09 6.09
N ASN A 247 -1.29 9.35 5.76
CA ASN A 247 0.08 9.78 5.47
C ASN A 247 0.91 9.81 6.77
N PRO A 248 2.01 9.07 6.87
CA PRO A 248 2.87 9.04 8.06
C PRO A 248 3.48 10.39 8.43
N ARG A 249 3.59 11.32 7.47
CA ARG A 249 4.10 12.68 7.68
C ARG A 249 3.07 13.64 8.27
N LEU A 250 1.78 13.28 8.18
CA LEU A 250 0.67 14.10 8.67
C LEU A 250 0.05 13.52 9.95
N ASN A 251 0.41 12.29 10.30
CA ASN A 251 -0.19 11.56 11.41
C ASN A 251 0.82 11.24 12.51
N PRO A 252 0.37 11.16 13.77
CA PRO A 252 1.24 10.81 14.88
C PRO A 252 1.83 9.39 14.79
N TRP A 253 2.86 9.15 15.60
CA TRP A 253 3.43 7.83 15.93
C TRP A 253 4.35 7.13 14.92
N TRP A 254 4.46 7.64 13.68
CA TRP A 254 5.33 7.05 12.66
C TRP A 254 6.79 7.52 12.70
N GLY A 255 7.06 8.63 13.39
CA GLY A 255 8.37 9.25 13.42
C GLY A 255 8.83 9.63 12.00
N LEU A 256 10.02 9.18 11.60
CA LEU A 256 10.57 9.42 10.26
C LEU A 256 10.51 8.20 9.34
N SER A 257 9.81 7.14 9.75
CA SER A 257 9.61 5.93 8.95
C SER A 257 8.90 6.26 7.64
N ASP A 258 9.44 5.77 6.54
CA ASP A 258 8.92 6.03 5.19
C ASP A 258 8.05 4.87 4.67
N GLY A 259 8.26 3.65 5.15
CA GLY A 259 7.55 2.46 4.67
C GLY A 259 8.15 1.88 3.39
N GLU A 260 9.32 2.37 2.96
CA GLU A 260 9.89 2.11 1.63
C GLU A 260 11.01 1.04 1.67
N GLY A 261 10.98 0.19 2.70
CA GLY A 261 12.02 -0.82 2.93
C GLY A 261 11.96 -1.97 1.93
N LEU A 262 10.76 -2.28 1.43
CA LEU A 262 10.57 -3.41 0.52
C LEU A 262 11.03 -3.07 -0.90
N GLU A 263 10.93 -1.83 -1.34
CA GLU A 263 11.42 -1.30 -2.60
C GLU A 263 12.95 -1.46 -2.67
N ARG A 264 13.64 -1.21 -1.54
CA ARG A 264 15.09 -1.47 -1.38
C ARG A 264 15.40 -2.96 -1.46
N LEU A 265 14.60 -3.80 -0.80
CA LEU A 265 14.73 -5.26 -0.87
C LEU A 265 14.49 -5.78 -2.29
N TRP A 266 13.49 -5.25 -3.00
CA TRP A 266 13.16 -5.59 -4.38
C TRP A 266 14.28 -5.23 -5.34
N SER A 267 14.86 -4.03 -5.16
CA SER A 267 16.06 -3.63 -5.90
C SER A 267 17.21 -4.62 -5.65
N PHE A 268 17.42 -5.04 -4.40
CA PHE A 268 18.42 -6.04 -4.05
C PHE A 268 18.13 -7.42 -4.68
N PHE A 269 16.87 -7.83 -4.75
CA PHE A 269 16.46 -9.11 -5.35
C PHE A 269 16.35 -9.09 -6.88
N SER A 270 16.45 -7.92 -7.52
CA SER A 270 16.25 -7.76 -8.98
C SER A 270 17.13 -8.71 -9.80
N GLN A 271 18.37 -8.94 -9.38
CA GLN A 271 19.31 -9.84 -10.06
C GLN A 271 18.91 -11.32 -10.00
N LEU A 272 18.03 -11.70 -9.07
CA LEU A 272 17.54 -13.06 -8.93
C LEU A 272 16.33 -13.35 -9.81
N VAL A 273 15.61 -12.31 -10.26
CA VAL A 273 14.32 -12.44 -10.95
C VAL A 273 14.42 -13.39 -12.14
N SER A 274 15.38 -13.15 -13.06
CA SER A 274 15.50 -13.91 -14.30
C SER A 274 15.90 -15.38 -14.09
N ALA A 275 16.74 -15.65 -13.09
CA ALA A 275 17.21 -16.99 -12.80
C ALA A 275 16.14 -17.80 -12.04
N LEU A 276 15.42 -17.16 -11.13
CA LEU A 276 14.47 -17.85 -10.25
C LEU A 276 13.13 -18.12 -10.92
N CYS A 277 12.73 -17.32 -11.91
CA CYS A 277 11.47 -17.56 -12.62
C CYS A 277 11.45 -18.85 -13.45
N VAL A 278 12.62 -19.41 -13.78
CA VAL A 278 12.81 -20.70 -14.49
C VAL A 278 13.41 -21.81 -13.63
N SER A 279 13.53 -21.61 -12.31
CA SER A 279 14.09 -22.61 -11.39
C SER A 279 13.02 -23.60 -10.90
N THR A 280 13.38 -24.56 -10.04
CA THR A 280 12.35 -25.33 -9.32
C THR A 280 11.76 -24.51 -8.18
N ARG A 281 10.51 -24.79 -7.77
CA ARG A 281 9.83 -24.00 -6.73
C ARG A 281 10.60 -24.04 -5.40
N LEU A 282 11.06 -25.22 -4.99
CA LEU A 282 11.85 -25.35 -3.76
C LEU A 282 13.19 -24.59 -3.85
N HIS A 283 13.83 -24.58 -5.02
CA HIS A 283 15.08 -23.83 -5.22
C HIS A 283 14.84 -22.32 -5.12
N ARG A 284 13.77 -21.81 -5.75
CA ARG A 284 13.36 -20.40 -5.65
C ARG A 284 13.15 -19.99 -4.20
N LEU A 285 12.35 -20.73 -3.44
CA LEU A 285 12.07 -20.44 -2.02
C LEU A 285 13.36 -20.41 -1.19
N THR A 286 14.18 -21.45 -1.29
CA THR A 286 15.43 -21.57 -0.53
C THR A 286 16.41 -20.46 -0.90
N ARG A 287 16.48 -20.08 -2.18
CA ARG A 287 17.40 -19.04 -2.65
C ARG A 287 16.96 -17.65 -2.20
N LEU A 288 15.66 -17.35 -2.25
CA LEU A 288 15.11 -16.09 -1.75
C LEU A 288 15.34 -15.95 -0.24
N GLN A 289 15.08 -16.98 0.56
CA GLN A 289 15.39 -16.99 1.99
C GLN A 289 16.88 -16.72 2.24
N ALA A 290 17.78 -17.45 1.57
CA ALA A 290 19.21 -17.27 1.78
C ALA A 290 19.68 -15.86 1.43
N GLN A 291 19.09 -15.25 0.39
CA GLN A 291 19.39 -13.87 0.02
C GLN A 291 18.81 -12.87 1.02
N ALA A 292 17.61 -13.12 1.56
CA ALA A 292 17.00 -12.33 2.63
C ALA A 292 17.85 -12.37 3.91
N ASP A 293 18.31 -13.55 4.32
CA ASP A 293 19.20 -13.75 5.46
C ASP A 293 20.48 -12.92 5.33
N TYR A 294 21.11 -12.99 4.15
CA TYR A 294 22.33 -12.22 3.86
C TYR A 294 22.06 -10.71 3.87
N TYR A 295 20.92 -10.28 3.31
CA TYR A 295 20.50 -8.88 3.36
C TYR A 295 20.34 -8.39 4.81
N THR A 296 19.61 -9.14 5.64
CA THR A 296 19.41 -8.84 7.06
C THR A 296 20.74 -8.78 7.82
N GLN A 297 21.66 -9.73 7.58
CA GLN A 297 22.98 -9.73 8.22
C GLN A 297 23.74 -8.43 7.94
N ASN A 298 23.80 -8.00 6.68
CA ASN A 298 24.45 -6.73 6.31
C ASN A 298 23.77 -5.53 6.99
N LEU A 299 22.43 -5.50 7.05
CA LEU A 299 21.70 -4.43 7.74
C LEU A 299 22.02 -4.40 9.24
N MET A 300 22.11 -5.57 9.87
CA MET A 300 22.42 -5.67 11.30
C MET A 300 23.86 -5.27 11.60
N GLU A 301 24.84 -5.64 10.77
CA GLU A 301 26.23 -5.19 10.89
C GLU A 301 26.36 -3.66 10.76
N MET A 302 25.55 -3.05 9.89
CA MET A 302 25.54 -1.60 9.68
C MET A 302 24.67 -0.81 10.69
N THR A 303 24.14 -1.47 11.72
CA THR A 303 23.18 -0.89 12.68
C THR A 303 23.66 0.42 13.29
N ALA A 304 24.88 0.47 13.81
CA ALA A 304 25.41 1.68 14.47
C ALA A 304 25.49 2.87 13.51
N ASN A 305 26.00 2.65 12.28
CA ASN A 305 26.06 3.67 11.24
C ASN A 305 24.66 4.12 10.82
N TRP A 306 23.72 3.19 10.68
CA TRP A 306 22.32 3.52 10.36
C TRP A 306 21.69 4.40 11.44
N LEU A 307 21.87 4.05 12.72
CA LEU A 307 21.36 4.84 13.85
C LEU A 307 21.96 6.25 13.86
N PHE A 308 23.27 6.36 13.66
CA PHE A 308 23.94 7.66 13.57
C PHE A 308 23.36 8.52 12.44
N LYS A 309 23.20 7.95 11.22
CA LYS A 309 22.59 8.66 10.09
C LYS A 309 21.16 9.08 10.38
N ARG A 310 20.36 8.23 11.03
CA ARG A 310 18.98 8.56 11.42
C ARG A 310 18.93 9.66 12.46
N LEU A 311 19.84 9.69 13.43
CA LEU A 311 19.94 10.76 14.42
C LEU A 311 20.30 12.10 13.77
N VAL A 312 21.31 12.10 12.88
CA VAL A 312 21.71 13.30 12.11
C VAL A 312 20.53 13.82 11.29
N TYR A 313 19.84 12.93 10.56
CA TYR A 313 18.67 13.30 9.78
C TYR A 313 17.54 13.86 10.65
N ALA A 314 17.23 13.21 11.78
CA ALA A 314 16.20 13.70 12.70
C ALA A 314 16.53 15.09 13.26
N THR A 315 17.80 15.31 13.62
CA THR A 315 18.28 16.61 14.12
C THR A 315 18.13 17.69 13.07
N GLU A 316 18.48 17.38 11.82
CA GLU A 316 18.35 18.31 10.71
C GLU A 316 16.87 18.63 10.38
N VAL A 317 15.99 17.63 10.46
CA VAL A 317 14.54 17.85 10.31
C VAL A 317 14.03 18.78 11.42
N VAL A 318 14.38 18.52 12.68
CA VAL A 318 13.98 19.38 13.81
C VAL A 318 14.48 20.81 13.60
N ARG A 319 15.76 20.98 13.22
CA ARG A 319 16.37 22.28 12.99
C ARG A 319 15.69 23.04 11.85
N SER A 320 15.47 22.41 10.70
CA SER A 320 14.84 23.03 9.54
C SER A 320 13.37 23.36 9.80
N SER A 321 12.59 22.44 10.39
CA SER A 321 11.20 22.69 10.77
C SER A 321 11.07 23.82 11.79
N THR A 322 11.95 23.90 12.79
CA THR A 322 11.95 24.99 13.79
C THR A 322 12.24 26.35 13.14
N SER A 323 13.15 26.39 12.17
CA SER A 323 13.47 27.60 11.41
C SER A 323 12.28 28.09 10.59
N GLU A 324 11.61 27.19 9.86
CA GLU A 324 10.42 27.54 9.08
C GLU A 324 9.25 27.99 9.98
N LEU A 325 9.04 27.30 11.10
CA LEU A 325 8.00 27.66 12.06
C LEU A 325 8.25 29.05 12.66
N SER A 326 9.51 29.39 12.95
CA SER A 326 9.89 30.73 13.43
C SER A 326 9.56 31.82 12.41
N LYS A 327 9.73 31.55 11.11
CA LYS A 327 9.31 32.49 10.04
C LYS A 327 7.80 32.66 9.99
N LEU A 328 7.03 31.62 10.31
CA LEU A 328 5.57 31.70 10.38
C LEU A 328 5.11 32.49 11.60
N HIS A 329 5.73 32.29 12.77
CA HIS A 329 5.47 33.06 14.00
C HIS A 329 5.83 34.54 13.90
N ALA A 330 6.66 34.93 12.93
CA ALA A 330 6.96 36.34 12.66
C ALA A 330 5.88 37.04 11.80
N LYS A 331 4.94 36.29 11.22
CA LYS A 331 3.87 36.86 10.36
C LYS A 331 2.64 37.20 11.18
N GLU A 332 2.05 38.35 10.89
CA GLU A 332 0.77 38.75 11.44
C GLU A 332 -0.35 37.80 10.98
N ASN A 333 -1.19 37.39 11.92
CA ASN A 333 -2.33 36.54 11.68
C ASN A 333 -3.48 37.38 11.09
N ARG A 334 -3.84 37.08 9.84
CA ARG A 334 -4.91 37.81 9.14
C ARG A 334 -6.30 37.59 9.73
N PHE A 335 -6.48 36.51 10.49
CA PHE A 335 -7.75 36.16 11.12
C PHE A 335 -7.88 36.70 12.55
N THR A 336 -6.77 37.14 13.16
CA THR A 336 -6.72 37.78 14.48
C THR A 336 -5.80 39.02 14.41
N PRO A 337 -6.31 40.17 13.93
CA PRO A 337 -5.51 41.38 13.75
C PRO A 337 -4.79 41.81 15.02
N GLY A 338 -3.52 42.18 14.91
CA GLY A 338 -2.67 42.54 16.06
C GLY A 338 -2.02 41.36 16.80
N GLN A 339 -2.22 40.12 16.35
CA GLN A 339 -1.49 38.95 16.85
C GLN A 339 -0.76 38.25 15.71
N ASN A 340 0.40 37.65 16.00
CA ASN A 340 1.09 36.79 15.04
C ASN A 340 0.56 35.36 15.10
N TYR A 341 0.89 34.55 14.10
CA TYR A 341 0.57 33.12 14.16
C TYR A 341 1.26 32.41 15.33
N THR A 342 0.57 31.44 15.92
CA THR A 342 1.07 30.61 17.02
C THR A 342 0.90 29.12 16.71
N ASN A 343 1.55 28.27 17.49
CA ASN A 343 1.38 26.81 17.39
C ASN A 343 -0.08 26.42 17.64
N GLU A 344 -0.73 27.01 18.64
CA GLU A 344 -2.12 26.71 18.99
C GLU A 344 -3.06 27.01 17.82
N PHE A 345 -2.81 28.11 17.09
CA PHE A 345 -3.56 28.41 15.87
C PHE A 345 -3.38 27.32 14.81
N PHE A 346 -2.15 26.90 14.53
CA PHE A 346 -1.89 25.87 13.51
C PHE A 346 -2.43 24.50 13.90
N GLU A 347 -2.30 24.11 15.17
CA GLU A 347 -2.86 22.86 15.70
C GLU A 347 -4.40 22.86 15.63
N GLU A 348 -5.03 23.98 15.95
CA GLU A 348 -6.48 24.14 15.81
C GLU A 348 -6.92 24.01 14.35
N GLN A 349 -6.26 24.73 13.43
CA GLN A 349 -6.56 24.64 12.00
C GLN A 349 -6.36 23.22 11.47
N TRP A 350 -5.30 22.54 11.90
CA TRP A 350 -5.05 21.15 11.53
C TRP A 350 -6.14 20.21 12.06
N ARG A 351 -6.58 20.38 13.31
CA ARG A 351 -7.68 19.60 13.89
C ARG A 351 -8.98 19.81 13.12
N MET A 352 -9.28 21.05 12.73
CA MET A 352 -10.46 21.36 11.90
C MET A 352 -10.39 20.69 10.52
N GLU A 353 -9.23 20.70 9.87
CA GLU A 353 -9.01 20.03 8.59
C GLU A 353 -9.19 18.50 8.70
N GLN A 354 -8.61 17.90 9.74
CA GLN A 354 -8.78 16.48 10.05
C GLN A 354 -10.24 16.14 10.31
N GLU A 355 -10.94 16.94 11.12
CA GLU A 355 -12.35 16.72 11.43
C GLU A 355 -13.23 16.82 10.18
N TYR A 356 -12.99 17.83 9.34
CA TYR A 356 -13.67 17.98 8.06
C TYR A 356 -13.47 16.74 7.19
N HIS A 357 -12.24 16.27 7.01
CA HIS A 357 -11.96 15.13 6.14
C HIS A 357 -12.37 13.76 6.72
N CYS A 358 -12.36 13.59 8.04
CA CYS A 358 -12.80 12.37 8.71
C CYS A 358 -14.33 12.26 8.80
N ARG A 359 -15.06 13.38 8.91
CA ARG A 359 -16.52 13.40 9.03
C ARG A 359 -17.24 13.60 7.69
N THR A 360 -16.57 14.14 6.68
CA THR A 360 -17.18 14.34 5.36
C THR A 360 -17.47 13.00 4.71
N ASN A 361 -18.75 12.69 4.54
CA ASN A 361 -19.19 11.51 3.81
C ASN A 361 -18.82 11.65 2.32
N LEU A 362 -17.76 10.94 1.91
CA LEU A 362 -17.28 10.95 0.53
C LEU A 362 -18.32 10.48 -0.48
N THR A 363 -19.22 9.57 -0.07
CA THR A 363 -20.35 9.14 -0.92
C THR A 363 -21.26 10.32 -1.23
N VAL A 364 -21.58 11.14 -0.23
CA VAL A 364 -22.38 12.36 -0.43
C VAL A 364 -21.63 13.36 -1.32
N LYS A 365 -20.30 13.49 -1.16
CA LYS A 365 -19.49 14.35 -2.03
C LYS A 365 -19.49 13.87 -3.50
N LYS A 366 -19.32 12.55 -3.74
CA LYS A 366 -19.42 11.95 -5.09
C LYS A 366 -20.82 12.19 -5.68
N GLN A 367 -21.88 11.98 -4.88
CA GLN A 367 -23.26 12.24 -5.30
C GLN A 367 -23.52 13.71 -5.66
N LYS A 368 -22.97 14.65 -4.91
CA LYS A 368 -23.03 16.10 -5.22
C LYS A 368 -22.36 16.45 -6.56
N ILE A 369 -21.19 15.87 -6.82
CA ILE A 369 -20.47 16.07 -8.09
C ILE A 369 -21.27 15.47 -9.26
N GLU A 370 -21.81 14.26 -9.10
CA GLU A 370 -22.64 13.62 -10.14
C GLU A 370 -23.93 14.40 -10.40
N LEU A 371 -24.55 14.96 -9.35
CA LEU A 371 -25.70 15.85 -9.49
C LEU A 371 -25.33 17.09 -10.32
N GLY A 372 -24.19 17.73 -10.03
CA GLY A 372 -23.66 18.85 -10.81
C GLY A 372 -23.43 18.50 -12.28
N LYS A 373 -22.86 17.33 -12.56
CA LYS A 373 -22.66 16.81 -13.92
C LYS A 373 -23.98 16.65 -14.67
N LEU A 374 -24.97 16.02 -14.06
CA LEU A 374 -26.28 15.83 -14.68
C LEU A 374 -26.98 17.17 -14.95
N LEU A 375 -26.83 18.14 -14.05
CA LEU A 375 -27.37 19.49 -14.25
C LEU A 375 -26.69 20.21 -15.42
N CYS A 376 -25.35 20.15 -15.54
CA CYS A 376 -24.64 20.67 -16.71
C CYS A 376 -25.07 19.95 -18.00
N LEU A 377 -25.24 18.63 -17.96
CA LEU A 377 -25.69 17.84 -19.12
C LEU A 377 -27.12 18.23 -19.55
N LYS A 378 -28.01 18.51 -18.60
CA LYS A 378 -29.36 19.02 -18.88
C LYS A 378 -29.32 20.34 -19.64
N GLU A 379 -28.51 21.29 -19.18
CA GLU A 379 -28.38 22.59 -19.84
C GLU A 379 -27.74 22.50 -21.22
N ALA A 380 -26.72 21.65 -21.38
CA ALA A 380 -26.08 21.40 -22.66
C ALA A 380 -27.07 20.77 -23.66
N LEU A 381 -27.88 19.81 -23.20
CA LEU A 381 -28.95 19.20 -23.98
C LEU A 381 -29.97 20.28 -24.40
N ASP A 382 -30.49 21.06 -23.44
CA ASP A 382 -31.46 22.12 -23.73
C ASP A 382 -30.91 23.17 -24.69
N THR A 383 -29.63 23.51 -24.60
CA THR A 383 -28.97 24.46 -25.51
C THR A 383 -28.80 23.89 -26.91
N ALA A 384 -28.32 22.65 -27.04
CA ALA A 384 -28.11 21.99 -28.32
C ALA A 384 -29.40 21.87 -29.14
N TRP A 385 -30.53 21.65 -28.46
CA TRP A 385 -31.83 21.49 -29.12
C TRP A 385 -32.65 22.78 -29.28
N ARG A 386 -32.18 23.94 -28.79
CA ARG A 386 -32.88 25.24 -28.98
C ARG A 386 -32.90 25.70 -30.44
N ASN A 387 -31.93 25.26 -31.24
CA ASN A 387 -31.71 25.75 -32.60
C ASN A 387 -31.96 24.68 -33.69
N VAL A 388 -32.61 23.56 -33.35
CA VAL A 388 -32.82 22.43 -34.26
C VAL A 388 -34.31 22.22 -34.50
N VAL A 389 -34.73 22.18 -35.76
CA VAL A 389 -36.06 21.70 -36.15
C VAL A 389 -36.04 20.18 -36.04
N LEU A 390 -36.77 19.65 -35.06
CA LEU A 390 -36.77 18.23 -34.73
C LEU A 390 -37.71 17.46 -35.67
N THR A 391 -37.26 16.32 -36.20
CA THR A 391 -38.20 15.33 -36.74
C THR A 391 -39.00 14.68 -35.60
N PRO A 392 -40.16 14.05 -35.87
CA PRO A 392 -40.95 13.36 -34.85
C PRO A 392 -40.13 12.31 -34.05
N GLU A 393 -39.23 11.59 -34.72
CA GLU A 393 -38.35 10.59 -34.11
C GLU A 393 -37.33 11.25 -33.17
N GLN A 394 -36.75 12.38 -33.59
CA GLN A 394 -35.80 13.14 -32.77
C GLN A 394 -36.49 13.80 -31.57
N ALA A 395 -37.74 14.26 -31.75
CA ALA A 395 -38.55 14.81 -30.66
C ALA A 395 -38.88 13.74 -29.61
N LEU A 396 -39.23 12.52 -30.03
CA LEU A 396 -39.46 11.38 -29.14
C LEU A 396 -38.19 10.96 -28.40
N ALA A 397 -37.05 10.90 -29.10
CA ALA A 397 -35.75 10.62 -28.50
C ALA A 397 -35.37 11.67 -27.45
N ARG A 398 -35.58 12.96 -27.75
CA ARG A 398 -35.37 14.07 -26.81
C ARG A 398 -36.25 13.92 -25.57
N ALA A 399 -37.55 13.68 -25.74
CA ALA A 399 -38.48 13.50 -24.63
C ALA A 399 -38.04 12.35 -23.70
N THR A 400 -37.62 11.23 -24.28
CA THR A 400 -37.13 10.06 -23.54
C THR A 400 -35.83 10.35 -22.76
N ALA A 401 -34.88 11.05 -23.40
CA ALA A 401 -33.64 11.46 -22.77
C ALA A 401 -33.87 12.46 -21.63
N CYS A 402 -34.68 13.50 -21.86
CA CYS A 402 -35.08 14.49 -20.85
C CYS A 402 -35.79 13.84 -19.66
N ALA A 403 -36.72 12.91 -19.90
CA ALA A 403 -37.43 12.19 -18.85
C ALA A 403 -36.47 11.34 -18.00
N THR A 404 -35.56 10.61 -18.66
CA THR A 404 -34.54 9.80 -17.98
C THR A 404 -33.62 10.66 -17.12
N LEU A 405 -33.16 11.78 -17.66
CA LEU A 405 -32.23 12.68 -16.97
C LEU A 405 -32.91 13.38 -15.79
N THR A 406 -34.15 13.80 -15.95
CA THR A 406 -34.97 14.39 -14.88
C THR A 406 -35.19 13.41 -13.74
N ARG A 407 -35.48 12.14 -14.03
CA ARG A 407 -35.60 11.08 -13.02
C ARG A 407 -34.30 10.87 -12.26
N LYS A 408 -33.16 10.74 -12.96
CA LYS A 408 -31.85 10.57 -12.31
C LYS A 408 -31.48 11.75 -11.40
N ILE A 409 -31.79 12.98 -11.83
CA ILE A 409 -31.60 14.19 -11.02
C ILE A 409 -32.48 14.14 -9.77
N ALA A 410 -33.75 13.75 -9.90
CA ALA A 410 -34.67 13.63 -8.75
C ALA A 410 -34.20 12.57 -7.75
N ASP A 411 -33.79 11.39 -8.24
CA ASP A 411 -33.27 10.31 -7.41
C ASP A 411 -32.01 10.74 -6.64
N LEU A 412 -31.07 11.42 -7.31
CA LEU A 412 -29.86 11.94 -6.68
C LEU A 412 -30.15 13.07 -5.69
N ARG A 413 -31.14 13.93 -5.94
CA ARG A 413 -31.58 14.95 -4.98
C ARG A 413 -32.11 14.32 -3.69
N ALA A 414 -32.95 13.30 -3.83
CA ALA A 414 -33.48 12.57 -2.68
C ALA A 414 -32.36 11.90 -1.87
N LEU A 415 -31.31 11.40 -2.53
CA LEU A 415 -30.13 10.80 -1.88
C LEU A 415 -29.23 11.82 -1.17
N VAL A 416 -29.03 13.02 -1.74
CA VAL A 416 -28.17 14.06 -1.15
C VAL A 416 -28.86 14.75 0.04
N GLY A 417 -30.17 14.96 -0.02
CA GLY A 417 -31.00 15.55 1.03
C GLY A 417 -30.84 17.07 1.23
N ASP A 418 -31.94 17.74 1.61
CA ASP A 418 -32.01 19.22 1.76
C ASP A 418 -31.05 19.80 2.81
N LYS A 419 -30.78 19.06 3.89
CA LYS A 419 -29.91 19.53 5.00
C LYS A 419 -28.43 19.67 4.62
N LEU A 420 -27.98 19.09 3.51
CA LEU A 420 -26.58 19.08 3.07
C LEU A 420 -26.30 20.04 1.90
N LEU A 421 -27.35 20.57 1.26
CA LEU A 421 -27.27 21.60 0.22
C LEU A 421 -27.12 23.02 0.81
N THR A 422 -27.51 23.21 2.07
CA THR A 422 -27.49 24.48 2.82
C THR A 422 -26.21 24.71 3.64
N ALA A 423 -25.22 23.82 3.56
CA ALA A 423 -23.98 23.89 4.36
C ALA A 423 -23.04 25.07 3.99
N VAL A 424 -23.36 25.82 2.92
CA VAL A 424 -22.67 27.06 2.58
C VAL A 424 -23.55 28.22 3.03
N SER A 425 -23.07 29.01 3.98
CA SER A 425 -23.76 30.20 4.47
C SER A 425 -24.09 31.17 3.33
N GLY A 426 -25.36 31.55 3.18
CA GLY A 426 -25.81 32.55 2.20
C GLY A 426 -26.43 31.99 0.91
N ILE A 427 -26.73 30.69 0.84
CA ILE A 427 -27.47 30.08 -0.28
C ILE A 427 -28.89 29.74 0.18
N GLU A 428 -29.88 30.47 -0.33
CA GLU A 428 -31.27 30.35 0.12
C GLU A 428 -32.19 29.76 -0.96
N THR A 429 -31.85 29.91 -2.25
CA THR A 429 -32.69 29.45 -3.36
C THR A 429 -32.24 28.12 -3.95
N VAL A 430 -33.19 27.36 -4.51
CA VAL A 430 -32.92 26.09 -5.23
C VAL A 430 -32.02 26.33 -6.45
N GLU A 431 -32.18 27.47 -7.13
CA GLU A 431 -31.41 27.85 -8.31
C GLU A 431 -29.94 28.09 -7.98
N GLU A 432 -29.65 28.79 -6.89
CA GLU A 432 -28.27 29.00 -6.41
C GLU A 432 -27.62 27.68 -5.99
N GLN A 433 -28.38 26.77 -5.37
CA GLN A 433 -27.89 25.43 -5.03
C GLN A 433 -27.53 24.63 -6.29
N GLU A 434 -28.37 24.67 -7.33
CA GLU A 434 -28.06 24.02 -8.61
C GLU A 434 -26.82 24.62 -9.27
N LEU A 435 -26.68 25.95 -9.24
CA LEU A 435 -25.52 26.65 -9.77
C LEU A 435 -24.24 26.24 -9.03
N LEU A 436 -24.30 26.13 -7.70
CA LEU A 436 -23.17 25.68 -6.89
C LEU A 436 -22.75 24.25 -7.26
N MET A 437 -23.71 23.33 -7.45
CA MET A 437 -23.39 21.95 -7.86
C MET A 437 -22.70 21.92 -9.22
N LYS A 438 -23.18 22.72 -10.19
CA LYS A 438 -22.53 22.86 -11.51
C LYS A 438 -21.12 23.42 -11.37
N ILE A 439 -20.91 24.45 -10.55
CA ILE A 439 -19.59 25.03 -10.27
C ILE A 439 -18.66 23.99 -9.67
N TRP A 440 -19.12 23.22 -8.68
CA TRP A 440 -18.32 22.16 -8.06
C TRP A 440 -17.93 21.07 -9.05
N TYR A 441 -18.85 20.62 -9.89
CA TYR A 441 -18.56 19.68 -10.97
C TYR A 441 -17.51 20.25 -11.93
N ASN A 442 -17.74 21.44 -12.48
CA ASN A 442 -16.83 22.08 -13.44
C ASN A 442 -15.44 22.35 -12.83
N LYS A 443 -15.37 22.77 -11.57
CA LYS A 443 -14.10 22.96 -10.84
C LYS A 443 -13.36 21.64 -10.65
N THR A 444 -14.08 20.56 -10.39
CA THR A 444 -13.51 19.21 -10.25
C THR A 444 -12.95 18.73 -11.58
N GLU A 445 -13.71 18.87 -12.67
CA GLU A 445 -13.27 18.51 -14.03
C GLU A 445 -12.05 19.33 -14.47
N LEU A 446 -12.08 20.65 -14.24
CA LEU A 446 -10.97 21.54 -14.56
C LEU A 446 -9.70 21.15 -13.79
N ARG A 447 -9.84 20.84 -12.48
CA ARG A 447 -8.71 20.36 -11.67
C ARG A 447 -8.13 19.07 -12.22
N GLN A 448 -8.96 18.11 -12.63
CA GLN A 448 -8.48 16.85 -13.22
C GLN A 448 -7.71 17.11 -14.52
N LYS A 449 -8.24 17.94 -15.43
CA LYS A 449 -7.53 18.33 -16.67
C LYS A 449 -6.22 19.05 -16.39
N PHE A 450 -6.21 19.97 -15.42
CA PHE A 450 -5.01 20.68 -15.01
C PHE A 450 -3.94 19.73 -14.45
N LEU A 451 -4.33 18.78 -13.60
CA LEU A 451 -3.41 17.77 -13.07
C LEU A 451 -2.87 16.84 -14.16
N ALA A 452 -3.69 16.43 -15.12
CA ALA A 452 -3.24 15.65 -16.28
C ALA A 452 -2.20 16.41 -17.12
N LEU A 453 -2.42 17.70 -17.38
CA LEU A 453 -1.46 18.57 -18.07
C LEU A 453 -0.14 18.74 -17.31
N LEU A 454 -0.18 18.75 -15.97
CA LEU A 454 1.03 18.79 -15.16
C LEU A 454 1.79 17.46 -15.21
N GLN A 455 1.08 16.32 -15.21
CA GLN A 455 1.68 14.99 -15.34
C GLN A 455 2.37 14.81 -16.70
N GLU A 456 1.77 15.28 -17.79
CA GLU A 456 2.40 15.26 -19.13
C GLU A 456 3.68 16.10 -19.23
N LYS A 457 3.87 17.07 -18.31
CA LYS A 457 5.01 17.99 -18.30
C LYS A 457 6.15 17.59 -17.36
N GLN A 458 5.99 16.54 -16.55
CA GLN A 458 7.11 16.01 -15.77
C GLN A 458 7.96 15.06 -16.63
N PRO A 459 9.30 15.17 -16.62
CA PRO A 459 10.16 14.24 -17.32
C PRO A 459 10.00 12.84 -16.68
N LEU A 460 9.82 11.83 -17.54
CA LEU A 460 9.78 10.40 -17.21
C LEU A 460 11.03 9.94 -16.44
#